data_AF-A0A616RRM6-F1
#
_entry.id   AF-A0A616RRM6-F1
#
_cell.length_a   1.000
_cell.length_b   1.000
_cell.length_c   1.000
_cell.angle_alpha   90.00
_cell.angle_beta   90.00
_cell.angle_gamma   90.00
#
_symmetry.space_group_name_H-M   'P 1'
#
loop_
_entity.id
_entity.type
_entity.pdbx_description
1 polymer ?
#
loop_
_entity_poly.entity_id
_entity_poly.type
_entity_poly.pdbx_seq_one_letter_code
_entity_poly.pdbx_strand_id
1 'polypeptide(L)'
;MSDDEFIKLMFGKPYIDRHCSDDAVDCWGLVVLYYRLVHGINIHHTDDYGSGSDFATCYHSEVDFWQRHDQPVPGGIFVAYRGTVPVHVGLVIDDHTIFHAREKTSVRFDKLRTLERLSTKVEFLTYAGDSRSKDAGSATADGHCAGRNEPL
;
A
#
# COMPACT_ATOMS: atom_id res chain seq x y z
N MET A 1 1.46 -9.89 10.15
CA MET A 1 2.03 -8.78 10.96
C MET A 1 0.87 -7.95 11.46
N SER A 2 0.92 -7.41 12.67
CA SER A 2 -0.07 -6.44 13.19
C SER A 2 0.28 -5.01 12.78
N ASP A 3 -0.68 -4.10 12.88
CA ASP A 3 -0.47 -2.66 12.61
C ASP A 3 0.70 -2.09 13.45
N ASP A 4 0.73 -2.40 14.75
CA ASP A 4 1.77 -1.94 15.67
C ASP A 4 3.17 -2.46 15.30
N GLU A 5 3.27 -3.71 14.85
CA GLU A 5 4.53 -4.30 14.39
C GLU A 5 5.02 -3.60 13.11
N PHE A 6 4.11 -3.34 12.17
CA PHE A 6 4.44 -2.63 10.93
C PHE A 6 4.91 -1.20 11.20
N ILE A 7 4.17 -0.48 12.05
CA ILE A 7 4.51 0.89 12.47
C ILE A 7 5.91 0.92 13.09
N LYS A 8 6.21 0.00 14.00
CA LYS A 8 7.53 -0.10 14.65
C LYS A 8 8.64 -0.40 13.65
N LEU A 9 8.38 -1.29 12.68
CA LEU A 9 9.34 -1.62 11.63
C LEU A 9 9.66 -0.42 10.74
N MET A 10 8.63 0.33 10.35
CA MET A 10 8.74 1.37 9.32
C MET A 10 9.05 2.76 9.87
N PHE A 11 8.75 3.06 11.13
CA PHE A 11 9.00 4.39 11.70
C PHE A 11 10.48 4.78 11.56
N GLY A 12 10.73 5.96 11.01
CA GLY A 12 12.08 6.50 10.81
C GLY A 12 12.81 6.00 9.56
N LYS A 13 12.26 5.04 8.80
CA LYS A 13 12.87 4.60 7.53
C LYS A 13 12.96 5.75 6.54
N PRO A 14 14.07 5.87 5.79
CA PRO A 14 14.27 6.98 4.87
C PRO A 14 13.24 6.98 3.74
N TYR A 15 12.92 8.20 3.28
CA TYR A 15 12.21 8.36 2.02
C TYR A 15 13.18 8.16 0.85
N ILE A 16 12.88 7.24 -0.06
CA ILE A 16 13.57 7.09 -1.35
C ILE A 16 12.52 6.98 -2.44
N ASP A 17 12.64 7.84 -3.46
CA ASP A 17 11.71 7.86 -4.60
C ASP A 17 11.63 6.49 -5.27
N ARG A 18 10.40 6.00 -5.51
CA ARG A 18 10.11 4.70 -6.11
C ARG A 18 10.58 3.47 -5.32
N HIS A 19 10.84 3.64 -4.02
CA HIS A 19 11.30 2.54 -3.17
C HIS A 19 10.13 1.87 -2.43
N CYS A 20 10.21 0.55 -2.24
CA CYS A 20 9.16 -0.26 -1.62
C CYS A 20 9.74 -1.48 -0.88
N SER A 21 10.44 -1.25 0.23
CA SER A 21 10.98 -2.30 1.09
C SER A 21 11.13 -1.81 2.54
N ASP A 22 11.53 -2.69 3.44
CA ASP A 22 11.62 -2.39 4.87
C ASP A 22 12.87 -1.60 5.28
N ASP A 23 13.79 -1.33 4.36
CA ASP A 23 14.94 -0.44 4.53
C ASP A 23 14.67 1.00 4.05
N ALA A 24 13.81 1.19 3.06
CA ALA A 24 13.37 2.50 2.57
C ALA A 24 12.05 2.42 1.77
N VAL A 25 11.31 3.52 1.73
CA VAL A 25 10.04 3.61 0.98
C VAL A 25 9.82 5.01 0.43
N ASP A 26 9.02 5.15 -0.62
CA ASP A 26 8.30 6.41 -0.86
C ASP A 26 6.91 6.38 -0.21
N CYS A 27 6.09 7.40 -0.50
CA CYS A 27 4.75 7.50 0.08
C CYS A 27 3.83 6.34 -0.32
N TRP A 28 3.95 5.85 -1.55
CA TRP A 28 3.11 4.78 -2.06
C TRP A 28 3.66 3.40 -1.71
N GLY A 29 4.98 3.20 -1.80
CA GLY A 29 5.67 1.99 -1.36
C GLY A 29 5.37 1.65 0.09
N LEU A 30 5.21 2.65 0.96
CA LEU A 30 4.75 2.43 2.34
C LEU A 30 3.35 1.81 2.40
N VAL A 31 2.40 2.30 1.60
CA VAL A 31 1.02 1.80 1.53
C VAL A 31 1.00 0.39 0.95
N VAL A 32 1.72 0.15 -0.14
CA VAL A 32 1.86 -1.18 -0.76
C VAL A 32 2.42 -2.18 0.25
N LEU A 33 3.49 -1.81 0.96
CA LEU A 33 4.12 -2.68 1.94
C LEU A 33 3.20 -2.96 3.14
N TYR A 34 2.41 -1.97 3.58
CA TYR A 34 1.42 -2.14 4.63
C TYR A 34 0.38 -3.18 4.25
N TYR A 35 -0.30 -3.01 3.11
CA TYR A 35 -1.32 -3.97 2.67
C TYR A 35 -0.73 -5.36 2.41
N ARG A 36 0.50 -5.45 1.90
CA ARG A 36 1.18 -6.73 1.68
C ARG A 36 1.49 -7.46 2.98
N LEU A 37 2.14 -6.80 3.94
CA LEU A 37 2.65 -7.46 5.16
C LEU A 37 1.60 -7.63 6.25
N VAL A 38 0.65 -6.70 6.35
CA VAL A 38 -0.39 -6.69 7.38
C VAL A 38 -1.63 -7.43 6.90
N HIS A 39 -2.11 -7.12 5.69
CA HIS A 39 -3.37 -7.66 5.18
C HIS A 39 -3.19 -8.85 4.21
N GLY A 40 -1.97 -9.14 3.77
CA GLY A 40 -1.71 -10.18 2.76
C GLY A 40 -2.25 -9.82 1.38
N ILE A 41 -2.50 -8.53 1.13
CA ILE A 41 -3.10 -8.02 -0.11
C ILE A 41 -2.01 -7.35 -0.94
N ASN A 42 -1.87 -7.77 -2.18
CA ASN A 42 -1.00 -7.10 -3.13
C ASN A 42 -1.81 -6.07 -3.92
N ILE A 43 -1.82 -4.81 -3.46
CA ILE A 43 -2.52 -3.70 -4.14
C ILE A 43 -1.83 -3.23 -5.42
N HIS A 44 -0.75 -3.90 -5.83
CA HIS A 44 -0.02 -3.65 -7.07
C HIS A 44 0.25 -4.96 -7.79
N HIS A 45 -0.34 -5.11 -8.99
CA HIS A 45 -0.24 -6.32 -9.82
C HIS A 45 0.93 -6.32 -10.82
N THR A 46 1.87 -5.37 -10.76
CA THR A 46 3.01 -5.31 -11.70
C THR A 46 4.32 -4.96 -11.01
N ASP A 47 5.38 -5.70 -11.34
CA ASP A 47 6.78 -5.50 -10.89
C ASP A 47 7.42 -4.18 -11.40
N ASP A 48 6.66 -3.37 -12.14
CA ASP A 48 7.10 -2.19 -12.88
C ASP A 48 7.03 -0.87 -12.09
N TYR A 49 6.81 -0.87 -10.77
CA TYR A 49 6.86 0.39 -10.00
C TYR A 49 8.24 1.09 -10.12
N GLY A 50 9.30 0.30 -10.33
CA GLY A 50 10.64 0.81 -10.65
C GLY A 50 10.81 1.40 -12.07
N SER A 51 9.80 1.31 -12.95
CA SER A 51 9.89 1.67 -14.38
C SER A 51 9.54 3.12 -14.72
N GLY A 52 9.13 3.93 -13.72
CA GLY A 52 9.02 5.38 -13.88
C GLY A 52 7.64 6.00 -13.67
N SER A 53 6.58 5.19 -13.50
CA SER A 53 5.23 5.68 -13.20
C SER A 53 5.18 6.42 -11.86
N ASP A 54 4.47 7.55 -11.81
CA ASP A 54 4.26 8.31 -10.57
C ASP A 54 3.09 7.74 -9.74
N PHE A 55 2.99 8.17 -8.49
CA PHE A 55 1.89 7.80 -7.60
C PHE A 55 0.52 8.04 -8.23
N ALA A 56 0.35 9.15 -8.96
CA ALA A 56 -0.92 9.47 -9.59
C ALA A 56 -1.31 8.38 -10.59
N THR A 57 -0.40 7.94 -11.45
CA THR A 57 -0.65 6.87 -12.42
C THR A 57 -1.06 5.57 -11.73
N CYS A 58 -0.38 5.22 -10.63
CA CYS A 58 -0.65 4.01 -9.85
C CYS A 58 -1.98 4.07 -9.09
N TYR A 59 -2.31 5.23 -8.51
CA TYR A 59 -3.56 5.43 -7.79
C TYR A 59 -4.77 5.39 -8.73
N HIS A 60 -4.67 5.99 -9.93
CA HIS A 60 -5.76 5.99 -10.89
C HIS A 60 -6.03 4.62 -11.52
N SER A 61 -5.02 3.73 -11.63
CA SER A 61 -5.23 2.37 -12.13
C SER A 61 -5.96 1.46 -11.12
N GLU A 62 -5.93 1.80 -9.84
CA GLU A 62 -6.47 0.97 -8.75
C GLU A 62 -7.75 1.57 -8.12
N VAL A 63 -8.13 2.79 -8.48
CA VAL A 63 -9.19 3.58 -7.80
C VAL A 63 -10.52 2.85 -7.66
N ASP A 64 -10.84 1.95 -8.59
CA ASP A 64 -12.08 1.16 -8.59
C ASP A 64 -12.15 0.14 -7.44
N PHE A 65 -11.02 -0.22 -6.83
CA PHE A 65 -10.95 -1.11 -5.65
C PHE A 65 -10.97 -0.37 -4.32
N TRP A 66 -11.12 0.95 -4.33
CA TRP A 66 -11.12 1.77 -3.12
C TRP A 66 -12.51 2.33 -2.85
N GLN A 67 -12.99 2.10 -1.63
CA GLN A 67 -14.20 2.73 -1.14
C GLN A 67 -13.86 4.06 -0.47
N ARG A 68 -14.49 5.14 -0.92
CA ARG A 68 -14.36 6.47 -0.31
C ARG A 68 -15.21 6.61 0.95
N HIS A 69 -14.70 7.39 1.90
CA HIS A 69 -15.37 7.74 3.15
C HIS A 69 -15.29 9.25 3.40
N ASP A 70 -16.30 9.78 4.09
CA ASP A 70 -16.37 11.21 4.46
C ASP A 70 -15.49 11.57 5.66
N GLN A 71 -15.00 10.56 6.40
CA GLN A 71 -14.22 10.70 7.63
C GLN A 71 -12.99 9.77 7.58
N PRO A 72 -11.91 10.09 8.31
CA PRO A 72 -10.77 9.19 8.46
C PRO A 72 -11.20 7.84 9.03
N VAL A 73 -10.67 6.76 8.44
CA VAL A 73 -10.92 5.39 8.90
C VAL A 73 -9.58 4.76 9.29
N PRO A 74 -9.36 4.38 10.57
CA PRO A 74 -8.16 3.68 11.00
C PRO A 74 -7.86 2.44 10.14
N GLY A 75 -6.62 2.27 9.72
CA GLY A 75 -6.20 1.21 8.79
C GLY A 75 -6.55 1.46 7.32
N GLY A 76 -7.26 2.57 7.03
CA GLY A 76 -7.44 3.10 5.69
C GLY A 76 -6.28 3.99 5.25
N ILE A 77 -6.42 4.59 4.07
CA ILE A 77 -5.48 5.56 3.52
C ILE A 77 -6.08 6.95 3.47
N PHE A 78 -5.22 7.96 3.51
CA PHE A 78 -5.55 9.30 3.03
C PHE A 78 -4.91 9.53 1.66
N VAL A 79 -5.54 10.35 0.83
CA VAL A 79 -4.94 10.87 -0.41
C VAL A 79 -5.05 12.39 -0.41
N ALA A 80 -3.90 13.05 -0.49
CA ALA A 80 -3.82 14.50 -0.50
C ALA A 80 -3.64 15.04 -1.92
N TYR A 81 -4.33 16.14 -2.21
CA TYR A 81 -4.38 16.74 -3.54
C TYR A 81 -3.82 18.16 -3.54
N ARG A 82 -3.20 18.55 -4.66
CA ARG A 82 -2.96 19.94 -5.05
C ARG A 82 -3.78 20.24 -6.30
N GLY A 83 -4.77 21.12 -6.17
CA GLY A 83 -5.82 21.25 -7.18
C GLY A 83 -6.55 19.92 -7.33
N THR A 84 -6.56 19.37 -8.54
CA THR A 84 -7.17 18.08 -8.87
C THR A 84 -6.18 16.92 -8.93
N VAL A 85 -4.89 17.17 -8.68
CA VAL A 85 -3.83 16.16 -8.83
C VAL A 85 -3.52 15.52 -7.47
N PRO A 86 -3.58 14.18 -7.34
CA PRO A 86 -3.14 13.50 -6.13
C PRO A 86 -1.61 13.56 -6.06
N VAL A 87 -1.07 14.00 -4.92
CA VAL A 87 0.36 14.27 -4.76
C VAL A 87 1.00 13.55 -3.58
N HIS A 88 0.19 13.01 -2.67
CA HIS A 88 0.70 12.38 -1.47
C HIS A 88 -0.32 11.41 -0.87
N VAL A 89 0.16 10.38 -0.20
CA VAL A 89 -0.63 9.28 0.37
C VAL A 89 0.03 8.75 1.64
N GLY A 90 -0.77 8.08 2.47
CA GLY A 90 -0.29 7.37 3.64
C GLY A 90 -1.44 6.74 4.41
N LEU A 91 -1.13 6.17 5.57
CA LEU A 91 -2.09 5.46 6.41
C LEU A 91 -2.77 6.41 7.40
N VAL A 92 -4.04 6.14 7.68
CA VAL A 92 -4.78 6.73 8.79
C VAL A 92 -4.60 5.84 10.01
N ILE A 93 -4.11 6.42 11.10
CA ILE A 93 -3.89 5.71 12.37
C ILE A 93 -5.09 5.88 13.28
N ASP A 94 -5.60 7.11 13.37
CA ASP A 94 -6.78 7.50 14.12
C ASP A 94 -7.38 8.78 13.49
N ASP A 95 -8.40 9.35 14.12
CA ASP A 95 -9.10 10.56 13.65
C ASP A 95 -8.20 11.80 13.50
N HIS A 96 -6.99 11.78 14.04
CA HIS A 96 -6.10 12.95 14.14
C HIS A 96 -4.67 12.67 13.68
N THR A 97 -4.30 11.40 13.51
CA THR A 97 -2.93 10.96 13.29
C THR A 97 -2.82 10.19 11.97
N ILE A 98 -1.83 10.58 11.18
CA ILE A 98 -1.45 9.88 9.95
C ILE A 98 -0.05 9.31 10.08
N PHE A 99 0.21 8.23 9.34
CA PHE A 99 1.53 7.62 9.21
C PHE A 99 1.91 7.55 7.74
N HIS A 100 2.99 8.23 7.36
CA HIS A 100 3.36 8.40 5.96
C HIS A 100 4.86 8.54 5.77
N ALA A 101 5.35 8.21 4.57
CA ALA A 101 6.69 8.55 4.14
C ALA A 101 6.68 9.99 3.63
N ARG A 102 7.35 10.90 4.34
CA ARG A 102 7.41 12.31 3.95
C ARG A 102 8.64 12.55 3.07
N GLU A 103 8.41 13.07 1.86
CA GLU A 103 9.44 13.33 0.86
C GLU A 103 10.67 14.03 1.46
N LYS A 104 11.86 13.56 1.09
CA LYS A 104 13.18 14.06 1.55
C LYS A 104 13.39 14.00 3.07
N THR A 105 12.59 13.23 3.79
CA THR A 105 12.76 13.00 5.23
C THR A 105 12.69 11.51 5.54
N SER A 106 11.63 11.05 6.20
CA SER A 106 11.47 9.67 6.64
C SER A 106 9.99 9.33 6.76
N VAL A 107 9.72 8.06 7.02
CA VAL A 107 8.45 7.57 7.54
C VAL A 107 8.24 8.10 8.95
N ARG A 108 7.07 8.68 9.21
CA ARG A 108 6.76 9.37 10.47
C ARG A 108 5.27 9.51 10.71
N PHE A 109 4.94 9.92 11.93
CA PHE A 109 3.63 10.44 12.27
C PHE A 109 3.59 11.95 12.09
N ASP A 110 2.49 12.45 11.55
CA ASP A 110 2.13 13.86 11.56
C ASP A 110 0.62 13.99 11.90
N LYS A 111 0.18 15.22 12.21
CA LYS A 111 -1.24 15.50 12.46
C LYS A 111 -2.01 15.60 11.16
N LEU A 112 -3.13 14.88 11.05
CA LEU A 112 -4.03 14.94 9.88
C LEU A 112 -4.41 16.40 9.55
N ARG A 113 -4.77 17.19 10.56
CA ARG A 113 -5.12 18.61 10.41
C ARG A 113 -4.01 19.46 9.76
N THR A 114 -2.75 19.11 9.94
CA THR A 114 -1.64 19.82 9.29
C THR A 114 -1.65 19.52 7.80
N LEU A 115 -1.84 18.25 7.41
CA LEU A 115 -1.94 17.86 6.01
C LEU A 115 -3.14 18.51 5.32
N GLU A 116 -4.32 18.50 5.96
CA GLU A 116 -5.54 19.13 5.45
C GLU A 116 -5.32 20.62 5.13
N ARG A 117 -4.60 21.35 5.98
CA ARG A 117 -4.29 22.78 5.76
C ARG A 117 -3.32 23.04 4.61
N LEU A 118 -2.46 22.07 4.28
CA LEU A 118 -1.44 22.19 3.23
C LEU A 118 -1.93 21.68 1.88
N SER A 119 -3.07 21.01 1.87
CA SER A 119 -3.64 20.35 0.69
C SER A 119 -4.86 21.13 0.22
N THR A 120 -5.16 21.05 -1.08
CA THR A 120 -6.43 21.59 -1.59
C THR A 120 -7.60 20.71 -1.15
N LYS A 121 -7.35 19.41 -1.02
CA LYS A 121 -8.33 18.40 -0.64
C LYS A 121 -7.60 17.18 -0.06
N VAL A 122 -8.26 16.50 0.87
CA VAL A 122 -7.86 15.18 1.37
C VAL A 122 -9.06 14.24 1.19
N GLU A 123 -8.84 13.05 0.66
CA GLU A 123 -9.83 11.96 0.63
C GLU A 123 -9.42 10.85 1.59
N PHE A 124 -10.40 10.13 2.13
CA PHE A 124 -10.19 8.94 2.94
C PHE A 124 -10.74 7.74 2.20
N LEU A 125 -9.93 6.68 2.12
CA LEU A 125 -10.31 5.47 1.40
C LEU A 125 -9.95 4.22 2.20
N THR A 126 -10.75 3.17 2.03
CA THR A 126 -10.41 1.81 2.46
C THR A 126 -10.36 0.90 1.26
N TYR A 127 -9.45 -0.06 1.28
CA TYR A 127 -9.40 -1.07 0.23
C TYR A 127 -10.65 -1.96 0.34
N ALA A 128 -11.49 -1.95 -0.69
CA ALA A 128 -12.71 -2.75 -0.75
C ALA A 128 -12.43 -4.20 -1.15
N GLY A 129 -11.23 -4.47 -1.69
CA GLY A 129 -10.83 -5.77 -2.21
C GLY A 129 -11.44 -6.08 -3.57
N ASP A 130 -10.70 -6.82 -4.41
CA ASP A 130 -11.35 -7.64 -5.41
C ASP A 130 -11.85 -8.91 -4.70
N SER A 131 -13.11 -9.27 -4.90
CA SER A 131 -13.68 -10.57 -4.49
C SER A 131 -12.96 -11.80 -5.09
N ARG A 132 -11.81 -11.61 -5.75
CA ARG A 132 -11.03 -12.61 -6.50
C ARG A 132 -9.58 -12.82 -6.03
N SER A 133 -9.09 -12.16 -4.98
CA SER A 133 -7.69 -12.38 -4.54
C SER A 133 -7.48 -13.56 -3.57
N LYS A 134 -8.35 -14.57 -3.60
CA LYS A 134 -8.00 -15.90 -3.08
C LYS A 134 -7.34 -16.63 -4.24
N ASP A 135 -6.10 -17.06 -4.02
CA ASP A 135 -5.28 -17.90 -4.91
C ASP A 135 -4.08 -17.18 -5.55
N ALA A 136 -3.13 -16.81 -4.70
CA ALA A 136 -1.72 -16.80 -5.07
C ALA A 136 -0.94 -17.68 -4.08
N GLY A 137 -0.95 -18.99 -4.34
CA GLY A 137 0.17 -19.87 -3.99
C GLY A 137 0.05 -20.75 -2.74
N SER A 138 -0.97 -21.61 -2.64
CA SER A 138 -0.73 -22.92 -2.02
C SER A 138 -0.23 -23.87 -3.10
N ALA A 139 1.10 -23.96 -3.24
CA ALA A 139 1.75 -25.05 -3.94
C ALA A 139 2.60 -25.82 -2.94
N THR A 140 1.93 -26.55 -2.04
CA THR A 140 2.56 -27.67 -1.32
C THR A 140 2.39 -28.93 -2.16
N ALA A 141 3.54 -29.47 -2.53
CA ALA A 141 3.89 -30.83 -2.95
C ALA A 141 2.77 -31.89 -3.06
N ASP A 142 2.81 -32.69 -4.13
CA ASP A 142 3.39 -34.03 -4.01
C ASP A 142 3.44 -34.76 -5.35
N GLY A 143 4.60 -35.36 -5.63
CA GLY A 143 4.82 -36.19 -6.79
C GLY A 143 4.26 -37.59 -6.61
N HIS A 144 3.45 -38.04 -7.58
CA HIS A 144 3.44 -39.43 -8.02
C HIS A 144 2.66 -39.55 -9.33
N CYS A 145 3.33 -39.92 -10.42
CA CYS A 145 2.65 -40.51 -11.58
C CYS A 145 3.33 -41.83 -11.92
N ALA A 146 2.55 -42.88 -11.73
CA ALA A 146 2.91 -44.27 -11.91
C ALA A 146 3.10 -44.64 -13.39
N GLY A 147 4.03 -45.58 -13.60
CA GLY A 147 3.96 -46.75 -14.48
C GLY A 147 3.36 -46.60 -15.89
N ARG A 148 4.20 -46.85 -16.90
CA ARG A 148 3.76 -47.54 -18.11
C ARG A 148 4.68 -48.72 -18.40
N ASN A 149 4.06 -49.89 -18.42
CA ASN A 149 4.53 -51.11 -19.04
C ASN A 149 4.73 -50.90 -20.55
N GLU A 150 5.77 -51.50 -21.12
CA GLU A 150 5.74 -51.98 -22.50
C GLU A 150 6.09 -53.48 -22.54
N PRO A 151 5.43 -54.28 -23.40
CA PRO A 151 5.60 -55.73 -23.45
C PRO A 151 6.59 -56.19 -24.54
N LEU A 152 7.19 -57.35 -24.25
CA LEU A 152 7.92 -58.32 -25.11
C LEU A 152 9.26 -57.89 -25.73
#